data_AF-A0A2H3CH59-F1
#
_entry.id   AF-A0A2H3CH59-F1
#
_cell.length_a   1.000
_cell.length_b   1.000
_cell.length_c   1.000
_cell.angle_alpha   90.00
_cell.angle_beta   90.00
_cell.angle_gamma   90.00
#
_symmetry.space_group_name_H-M   'P 1'
#
loop_
_entity.id
_entity.type
_entity.pdbx_description
1 polymer ?
#
loop_
_entity_poly.entity_id
_entity_poly.type
_entity_poly.pdbx_seq_one_letter_code
_entity_poly.pdbx_strand_id
1 'polypeptide(L)'
;MHIITWLTDLNFKSVKAKKLSKWVKDTGCWFLESEQFQQWVDDSAAASCLWCPGNSGVGKTILATIIINYLQPVEYKDKTLVLSVFCDYQFVTTQTIANLLCSLLKQLIQGNGLSDPMTSLYGWCLHDQICPLSDTLTKILSQVLGSFDHVYIVLDALDKFTGGKPEELVKTIKSLSSNIHLLVTSRDIPKIGLLSKEDARLDI
;
A
#
# COMPACT_ATOMS: atom_id res chain seq x y z
N MET A 1 6.88 14.49 17.97
CA MET A 1 6.00 13.71 17.06
C MET A 1 5.52 12.43 17.74
N HIS A 2 4.77 12.54 18.86
CA HIS A 2 4.22 11.40 19.63
C HIS A 2 2.77 11.05 19.25
N ILE A 3 2.22 11.75 18.24
CA ILE A 3 0.79 11.81 17.93
C ILE A 3 0.32 10.66 17.04
N ILE A 4 1.17 9.77 16.52
CA ILE A 4 0.77 8.79 15.47
C ILE A 4 1.00 7.33 15.90
N THR A 5 1.60 7.09 17.07
CA THR A 5 1.82 5.73 17.58
C THR A 5 0.54 5.05 18.04
N TRP A 6 -0.49 5.83 18.43
CA TRP A 6 -1.77 5.28 18.86
C TRP A 6 -2.59 4.64 17.73
N LEU A 7 -2.34 4.99 16.46
CA LEU A 7 -3.10 4.45 15.32
C LEU A 7 -2.83 2.96 15.09
N THR A 8 -1.55 2.57 15.13
CA THR A 8 -1.09 1.20 14.95
C THR A 8 0.41 1.11 15.25
N ASP A 9 0.84 -0.05 15.75
CA ASP A 9 2.25 -0.39 15.91
C ASP A 9 2.95 -0.69 14.58
N LEU A 10 2.20 -0.93 13.50
CA LEU A 10 2.75 -1.17 12.19
C LEU A 10 3.56 0.04 11.70
N ASN A 11 4.76 -0.21 11.17
CA ASN A 11 5.64 0.83 10.65
C ASN A 11 6.34 0.36 9.36
N PHE A 12 5.60 0.48 8.25
CA PHE A 12 6.09 0.05 6.94
C PHE A 12 7.18 0.96 6.36
N LYS A 13 7.29 2.23 6.78
CA LYS A 13 8.46 3.07 6.44
C LYS A 13 9.76 2.45 6.98
N SER A 14 9.77 2.00 8.23
CA SER A 14 10.93 1.30 8.81
C SER A 14 11.20 -0.06 8.16
N VAL A 15 10.15 -0.82 7.81
CA VAL A 15 10.29 -2.09 7.07
C VAL A 15 10.94 -1.84 5.70
N LYS A 16 10.46 -0.83 4.96
CA LYS A 16 11.03 -0.40 3.68
C LYS A 16 12.50 -0.05 3.84
N ALA A 17 12.86 0.82 4.79
CA ALA A 17 14.25 1.25 5.00
C ALA A 17 15.20 0.07 5.25
N LYS A 18 14.79 -0.90 6.09
CA LYS A 18 15.55 -2.13 6.36
C LYS A 18 15.69 -3.06 5.15
N LYS A 19 14.72 -3.06 4.24
CA LYS A 19 14.78 -3.86 3.00
C LYS A 19 15.62 -3.15 1.94
N LEU A 20 15.49 -1.84 1.83
CA LEU A 20 16.24 -1.01 0.89
C LEU A 20 17.74 -1.03 1.17
N SER A 21 18.16 -1.11 2.43
CA SER A 21 19.59 -1.25 2.77
C SER A 21 20.23 -2.56 2.28
N LYS A 22 19.42 -3.54 1.87
CA LYS A 22 19.88 -4.80 1.27
C LYS A 22 19.81 -4.79 -0.26
N TRP A 23 19.31 -3.71 -0.86
CA TRP A 23 19.21 -3.60 -2.30
C TRP A 23 20.60 -3.48 -2.92
N VAL A 24 20.85 -4.30 -3.94
CA VAL A 24 22.03 -4.19 -4.80
C VAL A 24 21.64 -3.35 -6.00
N LYS A 25 22.41 -2.29 -6.26
CA LYS A 25 22.19 -1.36 -7.37
C LYS A 25 21.93 -2.11 -8.68
N ASP A 26 21.04 -1.58 -9.50
CA ASP A 26 20.62 -2.10 -10.81
C ASP A 26 19.83 -3.43 -10.78
N THR A 27 19.57 -4.00 -9.59
CA THR A 27 18.61 -5.10 -9.46
C THR A 27 17.20 -4.59 -9.71
N GLY A 28 16.42 -5.32 -10.52
CA GLY A 28 15.01 -5.05 -10.78
C GLY A 28 14.72 -4.10 -11.95
N CYS A 29 15.73 -3.62 -12.68
CA CYS A 29 15.51 -2.74 -13.84
C CYS A 29 14.62 -3.36 -14.91
N TRP A 30 14.78 -4.66 -15.19
CA TRP A 30 13.94 -5.39 -16.16
C TRP A 30 12.44 -5.25 -15.88
N PHE A 31 12.05 -5.19 -14.60
CA PHE A 31 10.66 -5.05 -14.19
C PHE A 31 10.20 -3.61 -14.40
N LEU A 32 11.03 -2.63 -14.02
CA LEU A 32 10.73 -1.22 -14.21
C LEU A 32 10.64 -0.86 -15.70
N GLU A 33 11.36 -1.56 -16.57
CA GLU A 33 11.35 -1.35 -18.02
C GLU A 33 10.26 -2.16 -18.75
N SER A 34 9.54 -3.04 -18.04
CA SER A 34 8.48 -3.85 -18.63
C SER A 34 7.29 -3.01 -19.10
N GLU A 35 6.66 -3.44 -20.18
CA GLU A 35 5.49 -2.77 -20.76
C GLU A 35 4.33 -2.68 -19.75
N GLN A 36 4.05 -3.77 -19.04
CA GLN A 36 2.96 -3.84 -18.07
C GLN A 36 3.17 -2.87 -16.91
N PHE A 37 4.41 -2.73 -16.41
CA PHE A 37 4.71 -1.76 -15.37
C PHE A 37 4.63 -0.33 -15.88
N GLN A 38 5.17 -0.05 -17.08
CA GLN A 38 5.13 1.27 -17.69
C GLN A 38 3.69 1.74 -17.96
N GLN A 39 2.83 0.83 -18.43
CA GLN A 39 1.39 1.11 -18.57
C GLN A 39 0.71 1.37 -17.23
N TRP A 40 1.09 0.65 -16.17
CA TRP A 40 0.54 0.82 -14.83
C TRP A 40 0.94 2.15 -14.18
N VAL A 41 2.14 2.68 -14.47
CA VAL A 41 2.60 3.99 -13.95
C VAL A 41 2.27 5.18 -14.85
N ASP A 42 1.65 4.95 -16.02
CA ASP A 42 1.26 6.02 -16.94
C ASP A 42 0.18 6.92 -16.30
N ASP A 43 0.41 8.23 -16.24
CA ASP A 43 -0.53 9.20 -15.66
C ASP A 43 -1.88 9.23 -16.41
N SER A 44 -1.88 8.86 -17.69
CA SER A 44 -3.09 8.79 -18.51
C SER A 44 -3.91 7.52 -18.29
N ALA A 45 -3.33 6.53 -17.60
CA ALA A 45 -4.02 5.29 -17.29
C ALA A 45 -5.11 5.51 -16.24
N ALA A 46 -6.25 4.87 -16.46
CA ALA A 46 -7.27 4.74 -15.42
C ALA A 46 -6.69 3.97 -14.22
N ALA A 47 -7.25 4.21 -13.03
CA ALA A 47 -6.91 3.44 -11.84
C ALA A 47 -6.98 1.94 -12.12
N SER A 48 -5.85 1.27 -11.89
CA SER A 48 -5.65 -0.10 -12.30
C SER A 48 -4.96 -0.91 -11.21
N CYS A 49 -4.91 -2.22 -11.39
CA CYS A 49 -4.15 -3.09 -10.54
C CYS A 49 -3.19 -3.95 -11.36
N LEU A 50 -1.98 -4.13 -10.82
CA LEU A 50 -0.92 -4.95 -11.40
C LEU A 50 -0.60 -6.07 -10.41
N TRP A 51 -0.89 -7.30 -10.80
CA TRP A 51 -0.56 -8.47 -10.01
C TRP A 51 0.79 -9.05 -10.44
N CYS A 52 1.66 -9.24 -9.46
CA CYS A 52 3.02 -9.71 -9.66
C CYS A 52 3.27 -11.01 -8.90
N PRO A 53 2.83 -12.15 -9.44
CA PRO A 53 3.08 -13.45 -8.86
C PRO A 53 4.55 -13.85 -9.03
N GLY A 54 5.09 -14.60 -8.07
CA GLY A 54 6.43 -15.16 -8.18
C GLY A 54 6.69 -16.21 -7.10
N ASN A 55 7.68 -17.06 -7.32
CA ASN A 55 8.01 -18.14 -6.40
C ASN A 55 8.59 -17.64 -5.07
N SER A 56 8.68 -18.51 -4.06
CA SER A 56 9.33 -18.13 -2.79
C SER A 56 10.82 -17.87 -3.02
N GLY A 57 11.36 -16.78 -2.45
CA GLY A 57 12.79 -16.47 -2.55
C GLY A 57 13.25 -15.71 -3.80
N VAL A 58 12.39 -15.49 -4.81
CA VAL A 58 12.75 -14.79 -6.07
C VAL A 58 12.97 -13.28 -5.94
N GLY A 59 12.81 -12.72 -4.73
CA GLY A 59 13.08 -11.30 -4.48
C GLY A 59 11.88 -10.35 -4.58
N LYS A 60 10.64 -10.84 -4.66
CA LYS A 60 9.40 -10.01 -4.68
C LYS A 60 9.42 -8.82 -3.72
N THR A 61 9.83 -9.05 -2.48
CA THR A 61 9.90 -8.02 -1.44
C THR A 61 10.96 -6.95 -1.69
N ILE A 62 12.10 -7.33 -2.25
CA ILE A 62 13.13 -6.38 -2.69
C ILE A 62 12.60 -5.59 -3.89
N LEU A 63 11.95 -6.26 -4.83
CA LEU A 63 11.34 -5.62 -6.00
C LEU A 63 10.23 -4.63 -5.60
N ALA A 64 9.34 -4.99 -4.69
CA ALA A 64 8.36 -4.08 -4.11
C ALA A 64 9.03 -2.84 -3.51
N THR A 65 10.15 -3.02 -2.81
CA THR A 65 10.92 -1.92 -2.22
C THR A 65 11.54 -1.01 -3.29
N ILE A 66 12.07 -1.59 -4.37
CA ILE A 66 12.60 -0.87 -5.54
C ILE A 66 11.49 -0.06 -6.21
N ILE A 67 10.32 -0.64 -6.44
CA ILE A 67 9.16 0.05 -7.02
C ILE A 67 8.75 1.25 -6.17
N ILE A 68 8.59 1.08 -4.85
CA ILE A 68 8.24 2.21 -3.97
C ILE A 68 9.34 3.27 -4.00
N ASN A 69 10.62 2.89 -4.15
CA ASN A 69 11.72 3.84 -4.28
C ASN A 69 11.73 4.54 -5.65
N TYR A 70 11.32 3.87 -6.72
CA TYR A 70 11.19 4.44 -8.05
C TYR A 70 10.04 5.45 -8.14
N LEU A 71 8.93 5.19 -7.45
CA LEU A 71 7.75 6.07 -7.44
C LEU A 71 7.93 7.30 -6.52
N GLN A 72 8.87 7.28 -5.58
CA GLN A 72 9.05 8.37 -4.59
C GLN A 72 9.63 9.69 -5.15
N PRO A 73 10.64 9.70 -6.05
CA PRO A 73 11.19 10.91 -6.66
C PRO A 73 10.19 11.72 -7.49
N VAL A 74 8.98 11.22 -7.68
CA VAL A 74 7.87 11.89 -8.37
C VAL A 74 7.29 13.04 -7.51
N GLU A 75 7.96 13.45 -6.42
CA GLU A 75 7.70 14.68 -5.65
C GLU A 75 7.63 15.98 -6.49
N TYR A 76 8.01 15.95 -7.77
CA TYR A 76 7.81 17.05 -8.73
C TYR A 76 6.46 17.03 -9.47
N LYS A 77 5.65 15.97 -9.35
CA LYS A 77 4.23 15.98 -9.75
C LYS A 77 3.42 16.28 -8.49
N ASP A 78 2.93 17.50 -8.38
CA ASP A 78 2.38 18.13 -7.16
C ASP A 78 1.23 17.38 -6.44
N LYS A 79 0.79 16.20 -6.91
CA LYS A 79 -0.34 15.44 -6.34
C LYS A 79 -0.22 13.90 -6.47
N THR A 80 0.98 13.36 -6.45
CA THR A 80 1.18 11.89 -6.40
C THR A 80 1.47 11.40 -4.99
N LEU A 81 0.79 10.34 -4.56
CA LEU A 81 1.00 9.69 -3.28
C LEU A 81 1.49 8.26 -3.46
N VAL A 82 2.48 7.85 -2.66
CA VAL A 82 2.99 6.48 -2.65
C VAL A 82 2.91 5.89 -1.24
N LEU A 83 2.15 4.81 -1.09
CA LEU A 83 1.97 4.07 0.16
C LEU A 83 2.40 2.61 0.01
N SER A 84 2.69 1.98 1.14
CA SER A 84 3.15 0.59 1.16
C SER A 84 2.56 -0.22 2.30
N VAL A 85 2.32 -1.49 2.03
CA VAL A 85 1.95 -2.51 3.02
C VAL A 85 2.81 -3.74 2.79
N PHE A 86 3.43 -4.25 3.86
CA PHE A 86 4.24 -5.46 3.80
C PHE A 86 3.57 -6.56 4.64
N CYS A 87 2.89 -7.49 3.97
CA CYS A 87 2.24 -8.61 4.63
C CYS A 87 3.28 -9.62 5.15
N ASP A 88 3.05 -10.11 6.37
CA ASP A 88 3.94 -11.05 7.02
C ASP A 88 3.17 -11.93 8.01
N TYR A 89 3.33 -13.24 7.85
CA TYR A 89 2.64 -14.26 8.65
C TYR A 89 3.02 -14.21 10.13
N GLN A 90 4.15 -13.58 10.48
CA GLN A 90 4.59 -13.46 11.87
C GLN A 90 3.77 -12.45 12.68
N PHE A 91 2.94 -11.64 12.03
CA PHE A 91 2.21 -10.53 12.64
C PHE A 91 0.69 -10.73 12.58
N VAL A 92 0.21 -11.97 12.73
CA VAL A 92 -1.20 -12.36 12.59
C VAL A 92 -2.15 -11.48 13.41
N THR A 93 -1.82 -11.23 14.67
CA THR A 93 -2.68 -10.45 15.59
C THR A 93 -2.69 -8.96 15.30
N THR A 94 -1.67 -8.45 14.59
CA THR A 94 -1.51 -7.01 14.31
C THR A 94 -1.87 -6.65 12.88
N GLN A 95 -1.82 -7.58 11.92
CA GLN A 95 -2.20 -7.33 10.51
C GLN A 95 -3.68 -7.63 10.24
N THR A 96 -4.60 -7.01 10.98
CA THR A 96 -6.02 -6.95 10.61
C THR A 96 -6.22 -5.92 9.49
N ILE A 97 -7.33 -6.02 8.72
CA ILE A 97 -7.65 -5.02 7.68
C ILE A 97 -7.66 -3.60 8.29
N ALA A 98 -8.31 -3.42 9.44
CA ALA A 98 -8.35 -2.13 10.14
C ALA A 98 -6.95 -1.59 10.46
N ASN A 99 -6.04 -2.41 11.00
CA ASN A 99 -4.68 -1.98 11.31
C ASN A 99 -3.85 -1.66 10.05
N LEU A 100 -4.07 -2.39 8.95
CA LEU A 100 -3.45 -2.07 7.67
C LEU A 100 -3.95 -0.71 7.14
N LEU A 101 -5.25 -0.42 7.23
CA LEU A 101 -5.80 0.91 6.89
C LEU A 101 -5.24 2.01 7.80
N CYS A 102 -5.16 1.77 9.12
CA CYS A 102 -4.50 2.70 10.05
C CYS A 102 -3.03 2.93 9.68
N SER A 103 -2.33 1.92 9.16
CA SER A 103 -0.95 2.05 8.70
C SER A 103 -0.81 2.92 7.45
N LEU A 104 -1.80 2.91 6.55
CA LEU A 104 -1.87 3.80 5.38
C LEU A 104 -2.08 5.25 5.85
N LEU A 105 -3.01 5.44 6.78
CA LEU A 105 -3.25 6.76 7.39
C LEU A 105 -2.01 7.29 8.13
N LYS A 106 -1.32 6.43 8.88
CA LYS A 106 -0.06 6.78 9.53
C LYS A 106 1.01 7.23 8.53
N GLN A 107 1.11 6.54 7.39
CA GLN A 107 2.05 6.92 6.32
C GLN A 107 1.70 8.28 5.71
N LEU A 108 0.42 8.56 5.46
CA LEU A 108 -0.10 9.85 5.01
C LEU A 108 0.30 10.99 5.95
N ILE A 109 0.00 10.86 7.25
CA ILE A 109 0.32 11.88 8.25
C ILE A 109 1.84 12.15 8.30
N GLN A 110 2.64 11.08 8.21
CA GLN A 110 4.10 11.19 8.23
C GLN A 110 4.70 11.77 6.94
N GLY A 111 3.98 11.77 5.82
CA GLY A 111 4.45 12.31 4.54
C GLY A 111 3.99 13.74 4.28
N ASN A 112 2.74 14.04 4.62
CA ASN A 112 2.06 15.27 4.20
C ASN A 112 1.66 16.17 5.39
N GLY A 113 1.96 15.76 6.63
CA GLY A 113 1.49 16.44 7.83
C GLY A 113 0.04 16.11 8.16
N LEU A 114 -0.50 16.75 9.21
CA LEU A 114 -1.89 16.62 9.60
C LEU A 114 -2.75 17.57 8.76
N SER A 115 -3.75 17.04 8.06
CA SER A 115 -4.83 17.83 7.47
C SER A 115 -6.03 17.97 8.43
N ASP A 116 -6.96 18.89 8.17
CA ASP A 116 -8.15 19.09 9.01
C ASP A 116 -8.98 17.80 9.24
N PRO A 117 -9.20 16.93 8.22
CA PRO A 117 -9.85 15.63 8.42
C PRO A 117 -9.10 14.72 9.39
N MET A 118 -7.75 14.76 9.38
CA MET A 118 -6.92 13.94 10.27
C MET A 118 -6.88 14.49 11.70
N THR A 119 -6.93 15.81 11.85
CA THR A 119 -6.99 16.47 13.17
C THR A 119 -8.30 16.13 13.88
N SER A 120 -9.39 16.07 13.13
CA SER A 120 -10.70 15.65 13.65
C SER A 120 -10.68 14.19 14.12
N LEU A 121 -10.05 13.30 13.37
CA LEU A 121 -9.87 11.89 13.77
C LEU A 121 -9.02 11.76 15.03
N TYR A 122 -7.92 12.52 15.11
CA TYR A 122 -7.06 12.52 16.28
C TYR A 122 -7.82 12.96 17.54
N GLY A 123 -8.64 14.02 17.44
CA GLY A 123 -9.50 14.47 18.53
C GLY A 123 -10.52 13.40 18.97
N TRP A 124 -11.17 12.75 18.02
CA TRP A 124 -12.11 11.65 18.29
C TRP A 124 -11.44 10.47 19.01
N CYS A 125 -10.30 10.01 18.51
CA CYS A 125 -9.62 8.85 19.08
C CYS A 125 -8.95 9.14 20.42
N LEU A 126 -8.51 10.38 20.68
CA LEU A 126 -8.05 10.82 21.99
C LEU A 126 -9.16 10.79 23.04
N HIS A 127 -10.39 11.16 22.65
CA HIS A 127 -11.52 11.25 23.57
C HIS A 127 -12.04 9.87 23.98
N ASP A 128 -12.14 8.93 23.03
CA ASP A 128 -12.83 7.67 23.25
C ASP A 128 -11.89 6.45 23.38
N GLN A 129 -10.57 6.58 23.14
CA GLN A 129 -9.59 5.47 23.07
C GLN A 129 -9.99 4.31 22.14
N ILE A 130 -11.04 4.51 21.33
CA ILE A 130 -11.60 3.51 20.44
C ILE A 130 -11.02 3.76 19.05
N CYS A 131 -10.30 2.76 18.54
CA CYS A 131 -9.90 2.69 17.13
C CYS A 131 -11.13 3.02 16.27
N PRO A 132 -11.04 3.98 15.32
CA PRO A 132 -12.21 4.44 14.60
C PRO A 132 -12.91 3.23 13.97
N LEU A 133 -14.21 3.09 14.24
CA LEU A 133 -15.06 2.09 13.58
C LEU A 133 -14.71 2.09 12.08
N SER A 134 -14.57 0.89 11.50
CA SER A 134 -14.10 0.66 10.13
C SER A 134 -14.63 1.68 9.10
N ASP A 135 -15.89 2.08 9.22
CA ASP A 135 -16.54 3.03 8.31
C ASP A 135 -15.97 4.46 8.40
N THR A 136 -15.69 4.97 9.59
CA THR A 136 -15.13 6.32 9.78
C THR A 136 -13.71 6.39 9.22
N LEU A 137 -12.89 5.37 9.51
CA LEU A 137 -11.53 5.27 8.99
C LEU A 137 -11.53 5.24 7.46
N THR A 138 -12.39 4.40 6.88
CA THR A 138 -12.54 4.27 5.43
C THR A 138 -12.95 5.61 4.81
N LYS A 139 -13.94 6.31 5.37
CA LYS A 139 -14.38 7.64 4.88
C LYS A 139 -13.26 8.68 4.89
N ILE A 140 -12.48 8.75 5.97
CA ILE A 140 -11.38 9.70 6.07
C ILE A 140 -10.28 9.38 5.08
N LEU A 141 -9.90 8.10 4.97
CA LEU A 141 -8.95 7.65 3.96
C LEU A 141 -9.45 7.99 2.56
N SER A 142 -10.71 7.69 2.23
CA SER A 142 -11.31 8.04 0.95
C SER A 142 -11.21 9.53 0.63
N GLN A 143 -11.57 10.40 1.58
CA GLN A 143 -11.51 11.85 1.40
C GLN A 143 -10.08 12.34 1.17
N VAL A 144 -9.12 11.85 1.94
CA VAL A 144 -7.71 12.26 1.82
C VAL A 144 -7.11 11.73 0.52
N LEU A 145 -7.30 10.46 0.21
CA LEU A 145 -6.78 9.82 -1.01
C LEU A 145 -7.37 10.44 -2.28
N GLY A 146 -8.64 10.85 -2.24
CA GLY A 146 -9.30 11.54 -3.36
C GLY A 146 -8.81 12.97 -3.62
N SER A 147 -7.97 13.54 -2.75
CA SER A 147 -7.35 14.86 -2.98
C SER A 147 -6.08 14.81 -3.84
N PHE A 148 -5.55 13.59 -4.08
CA PHE A 148 -4.41 13.34 -4.94
C PHE A 148 -4.88 13.06 -6.38
N ASP A 149 -4.02 13.26 -7.36
CA ASP A 149 -4.32 12.90 -8.75
C ASP A 149 -4.06 11.40 -8.95
N HIS A 150 -2.97 10.89 -8.35
CA HIS A 150 -2.60 9.48 -8.40
C HIS A 150 -2.18 8.96 -7.04
N VAL A 151 -2.73 7.80 -6.64
CA VAL A 151 -2.36 7.11 -5.40
C VAL A 151 -1.82 5.73 -5.73
N TYR A 152 -0.51 5.54 -5.60
CA TYR A 152 0.13 4.24 -5.75
C TYR A 152 0.20 3.52 -4.41
N ILE A 153 -0.36 2.31 -4.34
CA ILE A 153 -0.29 1.47 -3.15
C ILE A 153 0.41 0.16 -3.53
N VAL A 154 1.51 -0.14 -2.86
CA VAL A 154 2.25 -1.41 -3.04
C VAL A 154 1.94 -2.35 -1.90
N LEU A 155 1.29 -3.47 -2.19
CA LEU A 155 0.92 -4.54 -1.27
C LEU A 155 1.83 -5.75 -1.48
N ASP A 156 2.87 -5.86 -0.66
CA ASP A 156 3.87 -6.92 -0.76
C ASP A 156 3.45 -8.19 0.00
N ALA A 157 3.64 -9.34 -0.66
CA ALA A 157 3.45 -10.69 -0.15
C ALA A 157 2.04 -10.97 0.39
N LEU A 158 1.01 -10.62 -0.40
CA LEU A 158 -0.40 -10.79 -0.04
C LEU A 158 -0.76 -12.23 0.37
N ASP A 159 -0.05 -13.25 -0.16
CA ASP A 159 -0.21 -14.64 0.26
C ASP A 159 0.12 -14.90 1.74
N LYS A 160 0.82 -13.98 2.40
CA LYS A 160 1.15 -14.03 3.83
C LYS A 160 0.17 -13.26 4.71
N PHE A 161 -0.85 -12.62 4.12
CA PHE A 161 -1.89 -11.93 4.88
C PHE A 161 -2.76 -12.95 5.62
N THR A 162 -2.90 -12.76 6.93
CA THR A 162 -3.59 -13.71 7.82
C THR A 162 -4.73 -13.09 8.64
N GLY A 163 -4.88 -11.77 8.64
CA GLY A 163 -5.92 -11.07 9.40
C GLY A 163 -7.28 -10.99 8.69
N GLY A 164 -7.57 -11.90 7.77
CA GLY A 164 -8.81 -11.94 7.00
C GLY A 164 -8.65 -12.60 5.64
N LYS A 165 -9.57 -12.29 4.72
CA LYS A 165 -9.52 -12.74 3.34
C LYS A 165 -8.67 -11.77 2.50
N PRO A 166 -7.64 -12.24 1.76
CA PRO A 166 -6.87 -11.39 0.84
C PRO A 166 -7.75 -10.60 -0.14
N GLU A 167 -8.84 -11.21 -0.59
CA GLU A 167 -9.80 -10.62 -1.52
C GLU A 167 -10.51 -9.41 -0.92
N GLU A 168 -10.82 -9.49 0.37
CA GLU A 168 -11.51 -8.44 1.12
C GLU A 168 -10.59 -7.25 1.35
N LEU A 169 -9.30 -7.51 1.66
CA LEU A 169 -8.30 -6.45 1.78
C LEU A 169 -8.13 -5.68 0.47
N VAL A 170 -7.93 -6.40 -0.65
CA VAL A 170 -7.78 -5.78 -1.98
C VAL A 170 -9.03 -4.98 -2.35
N LYS A 171 -10.22 -5.55 -2.16
CA LYS A 171 -11.49 -4.86 -2.43
C LYS A 171 -11.65 -3.60 -1.59
N THR A 172 -11.33 -3.69 -0.30
CA THR A 172 -11.41 -2.56 0.63
C THR A 172 -10.50 -1.43 0.16
N ILE A 173 -9.24 -1.73 -0.16
CA ILE A 173 -8.27 -0.73 -0.65
C ILE A 173 -8.74 -0.10 -1.97
N LYS A 174 -9.14 -0.90 -2.96
CA LYS A 174 -9.66 -0.39 -4.24
C LYS A 174 -10.90 0.49 -4.07
N SER A 175 -11.75 0.20 -3.08
CA SER A 175 -12.95 1.01 -2.81
C SER A 175 -12.69 2.34 -2.09
N LEU A 176 -11.46 2.59 -1.60
CA LEU A 176 -11.15 3.83 -0.91
C LEU A 176 -11.24 5.03 -1.85
N SER A 177 -10.71 4.92 -3.07
CA SER A 177 -10.74 6.02 -4.04
C SER A 177 -10.53 5.51 -5.47
N SER A 178 -11.12 6.20 -6.44
CA SER A 178 -11.09 5.83 -7.85
C SER A 178 -9.77 6.18 -8.58
N ASN A 179 -8.81 6.78 -7.89
CA ASN A 179 -7.48 7.18 -8.40
C ASN A 179 -6.37 6.26 -7.87
N ILE A 180 -6.72 5.10 -7.31
CA ILE A 180 -5.76 4.16 -6.72
C ILE A 180 -5.20 3.21 -7.78
N HIS A 181 -3.89 3.25 -7.93
CA HIS A 181 -3.10 2.27 -8.66
C HIS A 181 -2.52 1.27 -7.66
N LEU A 182 -2.99 0.03 -7.71
CA LEU A 182 -2.60 -1.01 -6.75
C LEU A 182 -1.60 -1.98 -7.38
N LEU A 183 -0.45 -2.19 -6.75
CA LEU A 183 0.47 -3.27 -7.13
C LEU A 183 0.46 -4.33 -6.03
N VAL A 184 0.26 -5.58 -6.42
CA VAL A 184 0.17 -6.71 -5.48
C VAL A 184 1.25 -7.73 -5.81
N THR A 185 2.14 -8.03 -4.87
CA THR A 185 3.04 -9.19 -5.00
C THR A 185 2.49 -10.37 -4.20
N SER A 186 2.59 -11.58 -4.74
CA SER A 186 2.24 -12.80 -4.02
C SER A 186 2.92 -14.04 -4.60
N ARG A 187 2.71 -15.21 -4.00
CA ARG A 187 2.83 -16.48 -4.75
C ARG A 187 1.73 -16.58 -5.80
N ASP A 188 1.95 -17.40 -6.82
CA ASP A 188 0.93 -17.73 -7.83
C ASP A 188 -0.15 -18.63 -7.21
N ILE A 189 -1.13 -18.02 -6.55
CA ILE A 189 -2.24 -18.70 -5.89
C ILE A 189 -3.50 -18.38 -6.70
N PRO A 190 -4.24 -19.38 -7.20
CA PRO A 190 -5.41 -19.16 -8.07
C PRO A 190 -6.43 -18.20 -7.48
N LYS A 191 -6.63 -18.24 -6.16
CA LYS A 191 -7.57 -17.37 -5.44
C LYS A 191 -7.20 -15.88 -5.52
N ILE A 192 -5.90 -15.57 -5.49
CA ILE A 192 -5.40 -14.20 -5.67
C ILE A 192 -5.46 -13.81 -7.15
N GLY A 193 -5.07 -14.71 -8.06
CA GLY A 193 -5.16 -14.47 -9.49
C GLY A 193 -6.58 -14.26 -10.03
N LEU A 194 -7.59 -14.74 -9.30
CA LEU A 194 -9.00 -14.48 -9.60
C LEU A 194 -9.43 -13.05 -9.24
N LEU A 195 -8.75 -12.38 -8.30
CA LEU A 195 -8.99 -10.96 -7.98
C LEU A 195 -8.53 -10.04 -9.11
N SER A 196 -7.64 -10.55 -9.95
CA SER A 196 -6.91 -9.81 -10.96
C SER A 196 -7.26 -10.24 -12.39
N LYS A 197 -8.40 -10.92 -12.62
CA LYS A 197 -8.76 -11.41 -13.96
C LYS A 197 -8.96 -10.30 -15.01
N GLU A 198 -9.26 -9.09 -14.56
CA GLU A 198 -9.32 -7.88 -15.39
C GLU A 198 -8.08 -6.98 -15.20
N ASP A 199 -7.20 -7.35 -14.29
CA ASP A 199 -6.01 -6.59 -13.91
C ASP A 199 -4.79 -7.10 -14.71
N ALA A 200 -3.79 -6.23 -14.89
CA ALA A 200 -2.55 -6.62 -15.56
C ALA A 200 -1.76 -7.64 -14.71
N ARG A 201 -1.00 -8.53 -15.37
CA ARG A 201 -0.11 -9.51 -14.72
C ARG A 201 1.33 -9.35 -15.21
N LEU A 202 2.28 -9.41 -14.28
CA LEU A 202 3.73 -9.42 -14.56
C LEU A 202 4.47 -10.34 -13.59
N ASP A 203 4.90 -11.50 -14.08
CA ASP A 203 5.58 -12.54 -13.29
C ASP A 203 6.98 -12.09 -12.80
N ILE A 204 7.32 -12.47 -11.56
CA ILE A 204 8.62 -12.21 -10.87
C ILE A 204 9.39 -13.51 -10.64
#